data_AF-A0A6G6SNZ1-F1
#
_entry.id   AF-A0A6G6SNZ1-F1
#
_cell.length_a   1.000
_cell.length_b   1.000
_cell.length_c   1.000
_cell.angle_alpha   90.00
_cell.angle_beta   90.00
_cell.angle_gamma   90.00
#
_symmetry.space_group_name_H-M   'P 1'
#
loop_
_entity.id
_entity.type
_entity.pdbx_description
1 polymer ?
#
loop_
_entity_poly.entity_id
_entity_poly.type
_entity_poly.pdbx_seq_one_letter_code
_entity_poly.pdbx_strand_id
1 'polypeptide(L)'
;MTLQERQQFWQQHIGAWQASDSSGAAFCKQHDLNYAQFNYWRKKLQVNEVVEKPAGFAQVTQLAASHNRLHDELGVHLPSGISFSGVNAGNLDLVLALLRQL
;
A
#
# COMPACT_ATOMS: atom_id res chain seq x y z
N MET A 1 -29.87 25.18 4.35
CA MET A 1 -29.41 23.79 4.55
C MET A 1 -28.18 23.78 5.42
N THR A 2 -28.33 23.27 6.63
CA THR A 2 -27.24 22.95 7.55
C THR A 2 -26.39 21.80 7.02
N LEU A 3 -25.22 21.59 7.62
CA LEU A 3 -24.29 20.53 7.22
C LEU A 3 -24.93 19.12 7.34
N GLN A 4 -25.77 18.92 8.38
CA GLN A 4 -26.47 17.65 8.64
C GLN A 4 -27.54 17.34 7.60
N GLU A 5 -28.37 18.33 7.23
CA GLU A 5 -29.41 18.13 6.20
C GLU A 5 -28.81 17.72 4.86
N ARG A 6 -27.69 18.34 4.47
CA ARG A 6 -26.97 17.99 3.25
C ARG A 6 -26.39 16.58 3.32
N GLN A 7 -25.88 16.16 4.48
CA GLN A 7 -25.37 14.81 4.66
C GLN A 7 -26.47 13.77 4.53
N GLN A 8 -27.62 13.98 5.17
CA GLN A 8 -28.78 13.07 5.06
C GLN A 8 -29.28 12.97 3.63
N PHE A 9 -29.39 14.11 2.93
CA PHE A 9 -29.76 14.16 1.51
C PHE A 9 -28.85 13.27 0.66
N TRP A 10 -27.53 13.45 0.76
CA TRP A 10 -26.58 12.64 -0.01
C TRP A 10 -26.56 11.18 0.41
N GLN A 11 -26.75 10.88 1.69
CA GLN A 11 -26.82 9.50 2.17
C GLN A 11 -28.00 8.73 1.57
N GLN A 12 -29.17 9.37 1.47
CA GLN A 12 -30.34 8.80 0.81
C GLN A 12 -30.10 8.56 -0.68
N HIS A 13 -29.55 9.54 -1.39
CA HIS A 13 -29.25 9.42 -2.82
C HIS A 13 -28.21 8.34 -3.12
N ILE A 14 -27.17 8.21 -2.29
CA ILE A 14 -26.15 7.18 -2.47
C ILE A 14 -26.69 5.79 -2.14
N GLY A 15 -27.55 5.64 -1.12
CA GLY A 15 -28.25 4.38 -0.87
C GLY A 15 -29.15 3.96 -2.02
N ALA A 16 -29.92 4.91 -2.58
CA ALA A 16 -30.75 4.67 -3.76
C ALA A 16 -29.93 4.30 -5.01
N TRP A 17 -28.77 4.95 -5.19
CA TRP A 17 -27.81 4.60 -6.23
C TRP A 17 -27.21 3.21 -6.02
N GLN A 18 -26.92 2.80 -4.79
CA GLN A 18 -26.34 1.48 -4.54
C GLN A 18 -27.36 0.35 -4.77
N ALA A 19 -28.66 0.63 -4.59
CA ALA A 19 -29.74 -0.29 -4.90
C ALA A 19 -30.10 -0.32 -6.40
N SER A 20 -29.88 0.78 -7.10
CA SER A 20 -30.06 0.86 -8.55
C SER A 20 -28.73 0.49 -9.19
N ASP A 21 -28.55 -0.73 -9.71
CA ASP A 21 -27.30 -1.29 -10.29
C ASP A 21 -26.73 -0.54 -11.53
N SER A 22 -26.89 0.78 -11.54
CA SER A 22 -26.60 1.74 -12.58
C SER A 22 -25.28 2.43 -12.27
N SER A 23 -24.58 2.86 -13.32
CA SER A 23 -23.37 3.66 -13.17
C SER A 23 -23.67 5.01 -12.51
N GLY A 24 -22.78 5.49 -11.64
CA GLY A 24 -22.99 6.78 -10.93
C GLY A 24 -23.25 7.96 -11.86
N ALA A 25 -22.66 7.97 -13.06
CA ALA A 25 -22.95 8.99 -14.08
C ALA A 25 -24.39 8.92 -14.62
N ALA A 26 -24.95 7.72 -14.80
CA ALA A 26 -26.33 7.55 -15.25
C ALA A 26 -27.32 7.97 -14.16
N PHE A 27 -27.04 7.60 -12.91
CA PHE A 27 -27.85 8.02 -11.76
C PHE A 27 -27.84 9.55 -11.58
N CYS A 28 -26.67 10.19 -11.69
CA CYS A 28 -26.57 11.64 -11.64
C CYS A 28 -27.37 12.32 -12.75
N LYS A 29 -27.37 11.77 -13.97
CA LYS A 29 -28.19 12.30 -15.07
C LYS A 29 -29.69 12.14 -14.83
N GLN A 30 -30.13 11.02 -14.29
CA GLN A 30 -31.55 10.75 -14.04
C GLN A 30 -32.13 11.61 -12.91
N HIS A 31 -31.34 11.91 -11.89
CA HIS A 31 -31.75 12.66 -10.71
C HIS A 31 -31.31 14.14 -10.72
N ASP A 32 -30.78 14.63 -11.84
CA ASP A 32 -30.24 15.98 -12.01
C ASP A 32 -29.23 16.39 -10.91
N LEU A 33 -28.36 15.43 -10.55
CA LEU A 33 -27.35 15.62 -9.51
C LEU A 33 -26.00 16.01 -10.11
N ASN A 34 -25.29 16.91 -9.45
CA ASN A 34 -23.93 17.25 -9.84
C ASN A 34 -22.99 16.07 -9.58
N TYR A 35 -22.39 15.54 -10.65
CA TYR A 35 -21.47 14.40 -10.62
C TYR A 35 -20.25 14.61 -9.71
N ALA A 36 -19.72 15.82 -9.63
CA ALA A 36 -18.57 16.13 -8.78
C ALA A 36 -18.93 16.04 -7.29
N GLN A 37 -20.09 16.59 -6.92
CA GLN A 37 -20.59 16.52 -5.55
C GLN A 37 -20.95 15.09 -5.17
N PHE A 38 -21.59 14.34 -6.08
CA PHE A 38 -21.88 12.92 -5.89
C PHE A 38 -20.61 12.11 -5.61
N ASN A 39 -19.55 12.29 -6.41
CA ASN A 39 -18.28 11.58 -6.17
C ASN A 39 -17.64 11.94 -4.84
N TYR A 40 -17.68 13.22 -4.47
CA TYR A 40 -17.19 13.69 -3.17
C TYR A 40 -17.94 13.02 -2.02
N TRP A 41 -19.27 13.05 -2.06
CA TRP A 41 -20.10 12.45 -1.00
C TRP A 41 -20.00 10.94 -0.98
N ARG A 42 -19.83 10.27 -2.13
CA ARG A 42 -19.59 8.83 -2.21
C ARG A 42 -18.32 8.44 -1.46
N LYS A 43 -17.22 9.14 -1.73
CA LYS A 43 -15.96 8.92 -1.02
C LYS A 43 -16.10 9.23 0.48
N LYS A 44 -16.78 10.33 0.82
CA LYS A 44 -16.97 10.76 2.21
C LYS A 44 -17.84 9.80 3.02
N LEU A 45 -18.88 9.21 2.42
CA LEU A 45 -19.77 8.27 3.07
C LEU A 45 -19.17 6.85 3.15
N GLN A 46 -18.43 6.41 2.12
CA GLN A 46 -17.63 5.17 2.20
C GLN A 46 -16.58 5.18 3.30
N VAL A 47 -16.02 6.35 3.64
CA VAL A 47 -15.04 6.48 4.75
C VAL A 47 -15.72 6.42 6.12
N ASN A 48 -17.01 6.74 6.23
CA ASN A 48 -17.76 6.64 7.49
C ASN A 48 -18.24 5.21 7.79
N GLU A 49 -18.32 4.34 6.78
CA GLU A 49 -18.49 2.90 6.97
C GLU A 49 -17.16 2.26 7.34
N VAL A 50 -16.76 2.43 8.60
CA VAL A 50 -15.76 1.66 9.35
C VAL A 50 -14.73 0.94 8.46
N VAL A 51 -13.83 1.72 7.89
CA VAL A 51 -12.44 1.27 7.81
C VAL A 51 -11.69 2.36 8.51
N GLU A 52 -11.36 2.11 9.77
CA GLU A 52 -10.20 2.73 10.38
C GLU A 52 -9.05 2.48 9.41
N LYS A 53 -8.83 3.39 8.47
CA LYS A 53 -7.59 3.45 7.73
C LYS A 53 -6.61 3.90 8.79
N PRO A 54 -5.71 3.03 9.29
CA PRO A 54 -4.55 3.57 9.95
C PRO A 54 -3.90 4.47 8.89
N ALA A 55 -3.98 5.78 9.09
CA ALA A 55 -3.04 6.69 8.49
C ALA A 55 -1.69 6.33 9.11
N GLY A 56 -1.04 5.33 8.53
CA GLY A 56 0.12 4.69 9.11
C GLY A 56 0.75 3.87 8.01
N PHE A 57 2.00 4.20 7.73
CA PHE A 57 2.94 3.51 6.86
C PHE A 57 2.53 2.09 6.49
N ALA A 58 2.55 1.78 5.19
CA ALA A 58 2.39 0.41 4.72
C ALA A 58 3.45 -0.47 5.41
N GLN A 59 3.00 -1.45 6.20
CA GLN A 59 3.91 -2.39 6.83
C GLN A 59 4.48 -3.28 5.73
N VAL A 60 5.73 -3.02 5.34
CA VAL A 60 6.45 -3.88 4.44
C VAL A 60 6.83 -5.12 5.24
N THR A 61 6.10 -6.21 5.04
CA THR A 61 6.59 -7.53 5.41
C THR A 61 7.86 -7.74 4.59
N GLN A 62 9.02 -7.58 5.22
CA GLN A 62 10.25 -8.10 4.65
C GLN A 62 9.99 -9.59 4.44
N LEU A 63 9.84 -9.99 3.18
CA LEU A 63 9.93 -11.39 2.81
C LEU A 63 11.32 -11.78 3.28
N ALA A 64 11.41 -12.40 4.45
CA ALA A 64 12.65 -12.95 4.94
C ALA A 64 13.06 -13.94 3.86
N ALA A 65 13.93 -13.47 2.96
CA ALA A 65 14.69 -14.33 2.10
C ALA A 65 15.25 -15.34 3.07
N SER A 66 14.76 -16.57 2.94
CA SER A 66 15.08 -17.67 3.82
C SER A 66 16.53 -18.02 3.50
N HIS A 67 17.46 -17.14 3.90
CA HIS A 67 18.85 -17.46 4.04
C HIS A 67 18.87 -18.38 5.23
N ASN A 68 18.73 -19.65 4.84
CA ASN A 68 18.91 -20.85 5.61
C ASN A 68 19.88 -20.55 6.77
N ARG A 69 19.34 -20.38 7.98
CA ARG A 69 20.09 -20.19 9.24
C ARG A 69 20.80 -21.50 9.62
N LEU A 70 21.49 -22.12 8.68
CA LEU A 70 22.18 -23.39 8.85
C LEU A 70 23.69 -23.28 8.63
N HIS A 71 24.24 -22.14 8.24
CA HIS A 71 25.68 -21.93 8.33
C HIS A 71 25.99 -20.55 8.90
N ASP A 72 26.92 -20.54 9.85
CA ASP A 72 27.61 -19.37 10.37
C ASP A 72 28.31 -18.69 9.19
N GLU A 73 27.63 -17.74 8.57
CA GLU A 73 28.03 -17.18 7.29
C GLU A 73 28.84 -15.91 7.54
N LEU A 74 30.17 -16.02 7.49
CA LEU A 74 31.05 -14.88 7.66
C LEU A 74 30.83 -13.90 6.49
N GLY A 75 30.38 -12.69 6.82
CA GLY A 75 30.15 -11.60 5.86
C GLY A 75 31.23 -10.53 5.97
N VAL A 76 31.71 -10.02 4.83
CA VAL A 76 32.67 -8.91 4.75
C VAL A 76 32.03 -7.75 4.02
N HIS A 77 31.88 -6.62 4.71
CA HIS A 77 31.34 -5.38 4.14
C HIS A 77 32.46 -4.36 3.95
N LEU A 78 32.57 -3.82 2.74
CA LEU A 78 33.55 -2.79 2.41
C LEU A 78 32.91 -1.40 2.39
N PRO A 79 33.65 -0.33 2.73
CA PRO A 79 33.17 1.04 2.64
C PRO A 79 32.81 1.48 1.21
N SER A 80 33.25 0.72 0.20
CA SER A 80 32.86 0.88 -1.22
C SER A 80 31.44 0.40 -1.52
N GLY A 81 30.71 -0.15 -0.54
CA GLY A 81 29.35 -0.67 -0.72
C GLY A 81 29.28 -2.11 -1.23
N ILE A 82 30.42 -2.76 -1.45
CA ILE A 82 30.52 -4.17 -1.84
C ILE A 82 30.41 -5.04 -0.58
N SER A 83 29.59 -6.10 -0.66
CA SER A 83 29.40 -7.04 0.44
C SER A 83 29.59 -8.47 -0.06
N PHE A 84 30.48 -9.21 0.57
CA PHE A 84 30.65 -10.65 0.37
C PHE A 84 29.90 -11.37 1.49
N SER A 85 29.02 -12.30 1.12
CA SER A 85 28.34 -13.22 2.04
C SER A 85 28.79 -14.65 1.68
N GLY A 86 28.72 -15.59 2.61
CA GLY A 86 29.09 -16.98 2.34
C GLY A 86 30.53 -17.37 2.68
N VAL A 87 31.31 -16.54 3.36
CA VAL A 87 32.77 -16.77 3.47
C VAL A 87 33.05 -17.98 4.37
N ASN A 88 33.75 -18.97 3.80
CA ASN A 88 34.17 -20.20 4.48
C ASN A 88 35.58 -20.59 4.02
N ALA A 89 36.19 -21.58 4.69
CA ALA A 89 37.56 -22.00 4.39
C ALA A 89 37.79 -22.44 2.93
N GLY A 90 36.75 -22.92 2.24
CA GLY A 90 36.82 -23.35 0.84
C GLY A 90 36.80 -22.20 -0.18
N ASN A 91 36.33 -21.00 0.19
CA ASN A 91 36.29 -19.84 -0.71
C ASN A 91 37.14 -18.65 -0.23
N LEU A 92 37.82 -18.79 0.91
CA LEU A 92 38.61 -17.72 1.52
C LEU A 92 39.69 -17.17 0.59
N ASP A 93 40.43 -18.03 -0.10
CA ASP A 93 41.52 -17.60 -0.99
C ASP A 93 40.99 -16.77 -2.17
N LEU A 94 39.82 -17.16 -2.70
CA LEU A 94 39.14 -16.47 -3.78
C LEU A 94 38.60 -15.11 -3.32
N VAL A 95 38.02 -15.04 -2.12
CA VAL A 95 37.59 -13.76 -1.52
C VAL A 95 38.78 -12.84 -1.30
N LEU A 96 39.90 -13.35 -0.77
CA LEU A 96 41.13 -12.58 -0.60
C LEU A 96 41.72 -12.11 -1.94
N ALA A 97 41.64 -12.93 -2.99
CA ALA A 97 42.07 -12.53 -4.34
C ALA A 97 41.21 -11.39 -4.90
N LEU A 98 39.88 -11.45 -4.74
CA LEU A 98 38.96 -10.39 -5.16
C LEU A 98 39.19 -9.09 -4.38
N LEU A 99 39.44 -9.18 -3.07
CA LEU A 99 39.75 -8.02 -2.23
C LEU A 99 41.05 -7.32 -2.66
N ARG A 100 42.02 -8.04 -3.23
CA ARG A 100 43.28 -7.47 -3.73
C ARG A 100 43.14 -6.75 -5.08
N GLN A 101 42.05 -6.98 -5.80
CA GLN A 101 41.78 -6.35 -7.10
C GLN A 101 40.91 -5.09 -7.00
N LEU A 102 40.40 -4.78 -5.81
CA LEU A 102 39.66 -3.57 -5.46
C LEU A 102 40.62 -2.51 -4.90
#